data_AF-A0A2S7XX35-F1
#
_entry.id   AF-A0A2S7XX35-F1
#
_cell.length_a   1.000
_cell.length_b   1.000
_cell.length_c   1.000
_cell.angle_alpha   90.00
_cell.angle_beta   90.00
_cell.angle_gamma   90.00
#
_symmetry.space_group_name_H-M   'P 1'
#
loop_
_entity.id
_entity.type
_entity.pdbx_description
1 polymer ?
#
loop_
_entity_poly.entity_id
_entity_poly.type
_entity_poly.pdbx_seq_one_letter_code
_entity_poly.pdbx_strand_id
1 'polypeptide(L)'
;MSISDIARRCSTIMSKPELSPVAWVGVFGSFARDQQRAESDVDLLVGYRKEATSDEIYFIGDISEQIRDALGREVDVLYMWDGQKLDLIRCQALLIGKTIYGSETWMLDNQFRAAALIQDTHRRLRTALHLGTSLRNKLADLSEERFTGNDPLLNEVASDLGELLSAFGNELEEAKAMNAYFSPIIEPLLEVQQLAARHKRGGGVRKD
;
A
#
# COMPACT_ATOMS: atom_id res chain seq x y z
N MET A 1 -27.31 -4.03 0.16
CA MET A 1 -27.27 -2.67 0.75
C MET A 1 -26.47 -1.80 -0.20
N SER A 2 -27.03 -0.67 -0.64
CA SER A 2 -26.38 0.25 -1.58
C SER A 2 -25.55 1.31 -0.86
N ILE A 3 -24.70 2.05 -1.59
CA ILE A 3 -23.98 3.22 -1.04
C ILE A 3 -24.94 4.26 -0.47
N SER A 4 -26.05 4.54 -1.16
CA SER A 4 -27.08 5.47 -0.68
C SER A 4 -27.74 4.98 0.60
N ASP A 5 -27.94 3.66 0.76
CA ASP A 5 -28.44 3.10 2.02
C ASP A 5 -27.45 3.28 3.17
N ILE A 6 -26.15 3.05 2.91
CA ILE A 6 -25.09 3.25 3.90
C ILE A 6 -25.07 4.72 4.34
N ALA A 7 -24.99 5.65 3.39
CA ALA A 7 -25.01 7.09 3.69
C ALA A 7 -26.23 7.51 4.52
N ARG A 8 -27.42 7.02 4.14
CA ARG A 8 -28.67 7.33 4.86
C ARG A 8 -28.62 6.82 6.30
N ARG A 9 -28.16 5.58 6.52
CA ARG A 9 -28.08 4.96 7.86
C ARG A 9 -27.02 5.60 8.75
N CYS A 10 -25.91 6.04 8.17
CA CYS A 10 -24.84 6.71 8.91
C CYS A 10 -25.13 8.20 9.19
N SER A 11 -26.09 8.82 8.48
CA SER A 11 -26.31 10.27 8.54
C SER A 11 -26.52 10.84 9.95
N THR A 12 -27.28 10.15 10.82
CA THR A 12 -27.51 10.55 12.21
C THR A 12 -26.23 10.51 13.04
N ILE A 13 -25.39 9.49 12.84
CA ILE A 13 -24.10 9.37 13.51
C ILE A 13 -23.20 10.52 13.05
N MET A 14 -23.10 10.73 11.73
CA MET A 14 -22.24 11.76 11.13
C MET A 14 -22.62 13.20 11.49
N SER A 15 -23.85 13.42 11.95
CA SER A 15 -24.33 14.74 12.39
C SER A 15 -24.00 15.06 13.86
N LYS A 16 -23.39 14.12 14.57
CA LYS A 16 -23.04 14.28 15.99
C LYS A 16 -21.92 15.34 16.17
N PRO A 17 -22.04 16.27 17.13
CA PRO A 17 -21.03 17.30 17.36
C PRO A 17 -19.62 16.74 17.65
N GLU A 18 -19.55 15.57 18.27
CA GLU A 18 -18.31 14.88 18.59
C GLU A 18 -17.52 14.50 17.32
N LEU A 19 -18.21 14.32 16.18
CA LEU A 19 -17.59 14.04 14.89
C LEU A 19 -17.15 15.30 14.12
N SER A 20 -17.18 16.48 14.74
CA SER A 20 -16.68 17.69 14.09
C SER A 20 -15.27 17.56 13.49
N PRO A 21 -14.31 16.78 14.03
CA PRO A 21 -13.00 16.63 13.41
C PRO A 21 -13.00 15.81 12.11
N VAL A 22 -14.07 15.09 11.79
CA VAL A 22 -14.20 14.31 10.56
C VAL A 22 -14.50 15.23 9.38
N ALA A 23 -13.61 15.28 8.41
CA ALA A 23 -13.75 16.04 7.18
C ALA A 23 -14.45 15.25 6.06
N TRP A 24 -14.27 13.93 6.03
CA TRP A 24 -14.78 13.07 4.99
C TRP A 24 -14.91 11.62 5.46
N VAL A 25 -15.95 10.93 4.97
CA VAL A 25 -16.06 9.47 5.08
C VAL A 25 -16.45 8.90 3.72
N GLY A 26 -15.73 7.87 3.30
CA GLY A 26 -16.08 7.11 2.10
C GLY A 26 -16.05 5.62 2.32
N VAL A 27 -16.93 4.94 1.60
CA VAL A 27 -16.97 3.49 1.50
C VAL A 27 -16.01 3.06 0.39
N PHE A 28 -15.15 2.09 0.67
CA PHE A 28 -14.28 1.48 -0.34
C PHE A 28 -14.52 -0.03 -0.42
N GLY A 29 -13.58 -0.77 -0.99
CA GLY A 29 -13.63 -2.23 -1.00
C GLY A 29 -14.73 -2.79 -1.91
N SER A 30 -15.45 -3.80 -1.41
CA SER A 30 -16.43 -4.56 -2.22
C SER A 30 -17.69 -3.75 -2.53
N PHE A 31 -18.19 -2.97 -1.57
CA PHE A 31 -19.38 -2.13 -1.71
C PHE A 31 -19.19 -0.99 -2.72
N ALA A 32 -18.00 -0.39 -2.76
CA ALA A 32 -17.69 0.68 -3.72
C ALA A 32 -17.61 0.20 -5.18
N ARG A 33 -17.46 -1.11 -5.40
CA ARG A 33 -17.29 -1.76 -6.71
C ARG A 33 -18.52 -2.58 -7.15
N ASP A 34 -19.59 -2.54 -6.38
CA ASP A 34 -20.78 -3.39 -6.58
C ASP A 34 -20.46 -4.90 -6.65
N GLN A 35 -19.47 -5.33 -5.85
CA GLN A 35 -18.98 -6.72 -5.78
C GLN A 35 -19.17 -7.36 -4.40
N GLN A 36 -19.93 -6.72 -3.53
CA GLN A 36 -20.25 -7.18 -2.19
C GLN A 36 -21.09 -8.47 -2.21
N ARG A 37 -20.85 -9.33 -1.22
CA ARG A 37 -21.63 -10.53 -0.94
C ARG A 37 -22.50 -10.34 0.30
N ALA A 38 -23.34 -11.32 0.60
CA ALA A 38 -24.24 -11.26 1.74
C ALA A 38 -23.46 -11.10 3.06
N GLU A 39 -22.30 -11.72 3.15
CA GLU A 39 -21.37 -11.76 4.29
C GLU A 39 -20.26 -10.70 4.23
N SER A 40 -20.23 -9.83 3.20
CA SER A 40 -19.18 -8.81 3.10
C SER A 40 -19.31 -7.73 4.15
N ASP A 41 -18.16 -7.39 4.73
CA ASP A 41 -17.95 -6.26 5.63
C ASP A 41 -17.99 -4.94 4.85
N VAL A 42 -18.29 -3.84 5.55
CA VAL A 42 -18.28 -2.50 4.97
C VAL A 42 -16.96 -1.81 5.29
N ASP A 43 -16.11 -1.67 4.28
CA ASP A 43 -14.82 -0.98 4.39
C ASP A 43 -15.01 0.56 4.35
N LEU A 44 -14.52 1.27 5.36
CA LEU A 44 -14.65 2.73 5.50
C LEU A 44 -13.31 3.43 5.67
N LEU A 45 -13.10 4.53 4.96
CA LEU A 45 -12.02 5.47 5.22
C LEU A 45 -12.60 6.73 5.86
N VAL A 46 -12.15 7.03 7.08
CA VAL A 46 -12.49 8.25 7.83
C VAL A 46 -11.31 9.21 7.75
N GLY A 47 -11.54 10.33 7.08
CA GLY A 47 -10.60 11.43 6.91
C GLY A 47 -10.83 12.54 7.92
N TYR A 48 -9.79 12.93 8.65
CA TYR A 48 -9.81 14.06 9.58
C TYR A 48 -9.41 15.35 8.89
N ARG A 49 -9.99 16.48 9.34
CA ARG A 49 -9.56 17.82 8.94
C ARG A 49 -8.11 18.05 9.34
N LYS A 50 -7.40 18.92 8.61
CA LYS A 50 -5.98 19.19 8.82
C LYS A 50 -5.67 19.73 10.22
N GLU A 51 -6.59 20.49 10.79
CA GLU A 51 -6.45 21.12 12.12
C GLU A 51 -6.99 20.25 13.26
N ALA A 52 -7.44 19.02 12.98
CA ALA A 52 -7.84 18.11 14.04
C ALA A 52 -6.68 17.90 15.02
N THR A 53 -6.98 17.76 16.31
CA THR A 53 -5.99 17.44 17.33
C THR A 53 -6.13 15.99 17.78
N SER A 54 -5.05 15.43 18.35
CA SER A 54 -5.09 14.07 18.89
C SER A 54 -6.13 13.91 19.99
N ASP A 55 -6.31 14.96 20.81
CA ASP A 55 -7.32 14.96 21.88
C ASP A 55 -8.74 14.92 21.29
N GLU A 56 -9.03 15.76 20.29
CA GLU A 56 -10.32 15.73 19.59
C GLU A 56 -10.64 14.35 19.01
N ILE A 57 -9.65 13.68 18.39
CA ILE A 57 -9.83 12.35 17.82
C ILE A 57 -9.99 11.29 18.91
N TYR A 58 -9.27 11.40 20.02
CA TYR A 58 -9.45 10.50 21.16
C TYR A 58 -10.88 10.57 21.72
N PHE A 59 -11.48 11.76 21.74
CA PHE A 59 -12.84 11.96 22.24
C PHE A 59 -13.96 11.59 21.26
N ILE A 60 -13.66 11.34 19.97
CA ILE A 60 -14.64 10.81 19.01
C ILE A 60 -15.21 9.46 19.48
N GLY A 61 -14.44 8.71 20.27
CA GLY A 61 -14.80 7.36 20.69
C GLY A 61 -14.77 6.37 19.53
N ASP A 62 -15.32 5.17 19.73
CA ASP A 62 -15.35 4.16 18.69
C ASP A 62 -16.54 4.40 17.74
N ILE A 63 -16.27 5.11 16.64
CA ILE A 63 -17.25 5.31 15.57
C ILE A 63 -17.59 3.99 14.87
N SER A 64 -16.68 3.00 14.89
CA SER A 64 -16.88 1.73 14.19
C SER A 64 -18.04 0.93 14.76
N GLU A 65 -18.18 0.87 16.09
CA GLU A 65 -19.29 0.20 16.77
C GLU A 65 -20.64 0.86 16.44
N GLN A 66 -20.71 2.19 16.48
CA GLN A 66 -21.94 2.91 16.17
C GLN A 66 -22.37 2.70 14.71
N ILE A 67 -21.42 2.71 13.78
CA ILE A 67 -21.70 2.43 12.37
C ILE A 67 -22.09 0.96 12.17
N ARG A 68 -21.39 0.02 12.79
CA ARG A 68 -21.72 -1.41 12.77
C ARG A 68 -23.17 -1.65 13.19
N ASP A 69 -23.59 -1.03 14.29
CA ASP A 69 -24.96 -1.13 14.81
C ASP A 69 -25.98 -0.52 13.85
N ALA A 70 -25.68 0.65 13.26
CA ALA A 70 -26.57 1.29 12.29
C ALA A 70 -26.71 0.51 10.97
N LEU A 71 -25.64 -0.17 10.54
CA LEU A 71 -25.63 -0.97 9.32
C LEU A 71 -26.16 -2.38 9.55
N GLY A 72 -26.04 -2.93 10.77
CA GLY A 72 -26.30 -4.33 11.08
C GLY A 72 -25.34 -5.26 10.33
N ARG A 73 -24.09 -4.82 10.17
CA ARG A 73 -23.00 -5.51 9.44
C ARG A 73 -21.67 -5.15 10.08
N GLU A 74 -20.70 -6.05 10.00
CA GLU A 74 -19.32 -5.75 10.35
C GLU A 74 -18.74 -4.63 9.47
N VAL A 75 -17.84 -3.86 10.07
CA VAL A 75 -17.28 -2.64 9.49
C VAL A 75 -15.79 -2.60 9.79
N ASP A 76 -14.98 -2.45 8.75
CA ASP A 76 -13.55 -2.22 8.87
C ASP A 76 -13.26 -0.74 8.63
N VAL A 77 -12.72 -0.05 9.63
CA VAL A 77 -12.46 1.39 9.56
C VAL A 77 -10.97 1.69 9.48
N LEU A 78 -10.58 2.37 8.41
CA LEU A 78 -9.29 3.02 8.28
C LEU A 78 -9.41 4.49 8.65
N TYR A 79 -8.55 4.94 9.54
CA TYR A 79 -8.45 6.35 9.90
C TYR A 79 -7.30 7.04 9.18
N MET A 80 -7.50 8.31 8.86
CA MET A 80 -6.53 9.08 8.12
C MET A 80 -6.51 10.55 8.49
N TRP A 81 -5.32 11.02 8.88
CA TRP A 81 -5.03 12.44 8.98
C TRP A 81 -4.85 13.04 7.60
N ASP A 82 -5.30 14.28 7.40
CA ASP A 82 -4.99 14.99 6.17
C ASP A 82 -3.47 15.14 5.98
N GLY A 83 -3.00 14.98 4.74
CA GLY A 83 -1.58 15.07 4.43
C GLY A 83 -0.71 13.89 4.90
N GLN A 84 -1.24 12.89 5.62
CA GLN A 84 -0.41 11.76 6.05
C GLN A 84 0.14 10.95 4.88
N LYS A 85 1.18 10.15 5.13
CA LYS A 85 1.72 9.20 4.16
C LYS A 85 0.69 8.14 3.81
N LEU A 86 0.64 7.74 2.54
CA LEU A 86 -0.35 6.80 2.04
C LEU A 86 0.29 5.45 1.76
N ASP A 87 -0.21 4.42 2.41
CA ASP A 87 0.04 3.02 2.02
C ASP A 87 -0.86 2.62 0.85
N LEU A 88 -0.70 1.37 0.38
CA LEU A 88 -1.47 0.85 -0.74
C LEU A 88 -2.98 0.86 -0.48
N ILE A 89 -3.41 0.49 0.72
CA ILE A 89 -4.82 0.33 1.06
C ILE A 89 -5.50 1.71 1.10
N ARG A 90 -4.86 2.70 1.71
CA ARG A 90 -5.35 4.09 1.72
C ARG A 90 -5.36 4.70 0.32
N CYS A 91 -4.37 4.41 -0.51
CA CYS A 91 -4.41 4.82 -1.91
C CYS A 91 -5.60 4.21 -2.65
N GLN A 92 -5.86 2.91 -2.46
CA GLN A 92 -7.03 2.27 -3.05
C GLN A 92 -8.31 2.94 -2.54
N ALA A 93 -8.47 3.09 -1.23
CA ALA A 93 -9.64 3.71 -0.62
C ALA A 93 -9.94 5.11 -1.17
N LEU A 94 -8.92 5.94 -1.40
CA LEU A 94 -9.08 7.27 -2.00
C LEU A 94 -9.42 7.24 -3.50
N LEU A 95 -8.94 6.23 -4.24
CA LEU A 95 -9.15 6.15 -5.69
C LEU A 95 -10.50 5.53 -6.08
N ILE A 96 -10.98 4.55 -5.31
CA ILE A 96 -12.26 3.87 -5.59
C ILE A 96 -13.40 4.29 -4.66
N GLY A 97 -13.08 5.02 -3.59
CA GLY A 97 -14.00 5.37 -2.53
C GLY A 97 -15.23 6.11 -3.03
N LYS A 98 -16.37 5.80 -2.43
CA LYS A 98 -17.64 6.50 -2.64
C LYS A 98 -17.96 7.30 -1.39
N THR A 99 -18.02 8.62 -1.53
CA THR A 99 -18.34 9.55 -0.44
C THR A 99 -19.72 9.23 0.15
N ILE A 100 -19.79 9.11 1.47
CA ILE A 100 -21.04 9.01 2.22
C ILE A 100 -21.24 10.19 3.18
N TYR A 101 -20.18 10.94 3.49
CA TYR A 101 -20.22 12.13 4.31
C TYR A 101 -19.03 13.06 4.03
N GLY A 102 -19.22 14.37 4.23
CA GLY A 102 -18.14 15.36 4.25
C GLY A 102 -17.77 15.97 2.90
N SER A 103 -16.63 16.65 2.87
CA SER A 103 -16.23 17.52 1.76
C SER A 103 -15.60 16.74 0.59
N GLU A 104 -16.06 17.03 -0.63
CA GLU A 104 -15.40 16.56 -1.85
C GLU A 104 -14.01 17.17 -2.04
N THR A 105 -13.73 18.37 -1.52
CA THR A 105 -12.41 19.01 -1.68
C THR A 105 -11.31 18.25 -0.94
N TRP A 106 -11.56 17.85 0.31
CA TRP A 106 -10.64 17.05 1.11
C TRP A 106 -10.31 15.72 0.42
N MET A 107 -11.34 15.11 -0.18
CA MET A 107 -11.20 13.86 -0.93
C MET A 107 -10.35 14.08 -2.19
N LEU A 108 -10.64 15.11 -2.99
CA LEU A 108 -9.91 15.38 -4.24
C LEU A 108 -8.43 15.63 -3.98
N ASP A 109 -8.08 16.45 -2.98
CA ASP A 109 -6.69 16.76 -2.64
C ASP A 109 -5.90 15.48 -2.29
N ASN A 110 -6.49 14.58 -1.52
CA ASN A 110 -5.86 13.32 -1.15
C ASN A 110 -5.89 12.29 -2.29
N GLN A 111 -6.92 12.32 -3.15
CA GLN A 111 -7.01 11.47 -4.32
C GLN A 111 -5.91 11.76 -5.35
N PHE A 112 -5.56 13.03 -5.57
CA PHE A 112 -4.43 13.39 -6.45
C PHE A 112 -3.11 12.79 -5.96
N ARG A 113 -2.86 12.84 -4.64
CA ARG A 113 -1.66 12.26 -4.01
C ARG A 113 -1.64 10.74 -4.17
N ALA A 114 -2.78 10.08 -3.92
CA ALA A 114 -2.94 8.64 -4.11
C ALA A 114 -2.70 8.23 -5.58
N ALA A 115 -3.26 8.98 -6.53
CA ALA A 115 -3.09 8.71 -7.96
C ALA A 115 -1.62 8.79 -8.39
N ALA A 116 -0.89 9.82 -7.94
CA ALA A 116 0.53 9.97 -8.23
C ALA A 116 1.36 8.79 -7.68
N LEU A 117 1.11 8.39 -6.43
CA LEU A 117 1.80 7.25 -5.80
C LEU A 117 1.50 5.94 -6.50
N ILE A 118 0.25 5.68 -6.90
CA ILE A 118 -0.11 4.45 -7.61
C ILE A 118 0.47 4.43 -9.02
N GLN A 119 0.49 5.55 -9.73
CA GLN A 119 1.10 5.64 -11.06
C GLN A 119 2.61 5.38 -11.02
N ASP A 120 3.30 5.97 -10.04
CA ASP A 120 4.73 5.70 -9.81
C ASP A 120 4.97 4.22 -9.47
N THR A 121 4.21 3.69 -8.51
CA THR A 121 4.30 2.29 -8.07
C THR A 121 4.05 1.33 -9.23
N HIS A 122 3.02 1.58 -10.04
CA HIS A 122 2.72 0.75 -11.21
C HIS A 122 3.86 0.78 -12.24
N ARG A 123 4.43 1.96 -12.52
CA ARG A 123 5.60 2.09 -13.41
C ARG A 123 6.78 1.26 -12.90
N ARG A 124 7.08 1.40 -11.60
CA ARG A 124 8.15 0.67 -10.91
C ARG A 124 7.95 -0.84 -10.93
N LEU A 125 6.75 -1.32 -10.64
CA LEU A 125 6.41 -2.75 -10.69
C LEU A 125 6.49 -3.33 -12.09
N ARG A 126 6.16 -2.57 -13.14
CA ARG A 126 6.38 -3.00 -14.53
C ARG A 126 7.86 -3.20 -14.84
N THR A 127 8.71 -2.29 -14.38
CA THR A 127 10.17 -2.44 -14.49
C THR A 127 10.64 -3.67 -13.71
N ALA A 128 10.20 -3.83 -12.46
CA ALA A 128 10.54 -4.99 -11.65
C ALA A 128 10.10 -6.31 -12.30
N LEU A 129 8.90 -6.37 -12.89
CA LEU A 129 8.43 -7.55 -13.61
C LEU A 129 9.30 -7.88 -14.82
N HIS A 130 9.70 -6.86 -15.59
CA HIS A 130 10.60 -7.04 -16.72
C HIS A 130 11.97 -7.58 -16.28
N LEU A 131 12.58 -6.93 -15.29
CA LEU A 131 13.88 -7.34 -14.73
C LEU A 131 13.82 -8.75 -14.12
N GLY A 132 12.78 -9.05 -13.33
CA GLY A 132 12.59 -10.36 -12.74
C GLY A 132 12.40 -11.48 -13.79
N THR A 133 11.72 -11.17 -14.89
CA THR A 133 11.56 -12.13 -16.01
C THR A 133 12.90 -12.38 -16.71
N SER A 134 13.66 -11.32 -17.00
CA SER A 134 14.99 -11.43 -17.60
C SER A 134 15.95 -12.22 -16.70
N LEU A 135 15.97 -11.91 -15.39
CA LEU A 135 16.77 -12.59 -14.40
C LEU A 135 16.41 -14.08 -14.31
N ARG A 136 15.13 -14.41 -14.26
CA ARG A 136 14.65 -15.81 -14.25
C ARG A 136 15.14 -16.57 -15.49
N ASN A 137 15.09 -15.96 -16.67
CA ASN A 137 15.54 -16.61 -17.90
C ASN A 137 17.06 -16.84 -17.88
N LYS A 138 17.86 -15.85 -17.43
CA LYS A 138 19.31 -16.02 -17.24
C LYS A 138 19.65 -17.12 -16.23
N LEU A 139 18.88 -17.21 -15.14
CA LEU A 139 19.04 -18.26 -14.13
C LEU A 139 18.63 -19.65 -14.63
N ALA A 140 17.68 -19.75 -15.55
CA ALA A 140 17.28 -21.02 -16.14
C ALA A 140 18.40 -21.66 -17.00
N ASP A 141 19.28 -20.84 -17.55
CA ASP A 141 20.43 -21.28 -18.35
C ASP A 141 21.68 -21.60 -17.50
N LEU A 142 21.62 -21.39 -16.18
CA LEU A 142 22.71 -21.70 -15.25
C LEU A 142 22.64 -23.15 -14.77
N SER A 143 23.69 -23.93 -15.04
CA SER A 143 23.91 -25.24 -14.39
C SER A 143 24.67 -25.08 -13.08
N GLU A 144 24.52 -26.03 -12.14
CA GLU A 144 25.25 -26.05 -10.86
C GLU A 144 26.77 -25.99 -11.05
N GLU A 145 27.30 -26.56 -12.14
CA GLU A 145 28.73 -26.56 -12.48
C GLU A 145 29.29 -25.16 -12.80
N ARG A 146 28.43 -24.20 -13.18
CA ARG A 146 28.84 -22.80 -13.47
C ARG A 146 28.92 -21.94 -12.21
N PHE A 147 28.35 -22.37 -11.09
CA PHE A 147 28.33 -21.61 -9.84
C PHE A 147 29.68 -21.58 -9.09
N THR A 148 30.62 -22.45 -9.44
CA THR A 148 31.90 -22.60 -8.70
C THR A 148 33.06 -21.78 -9.28
N GLY A 149 32.84 -21.02 -10.36
CA GLY A 149 33.87 -20.23 -11.06
C GLY A 149 33.70 -18.72 -10.90
N ASN A 150 34.74 -17.96 -11.28
CA ASN A 150 34.66 -16.51 -11.46
C ASN A 150 33.90 -16.19 -12.77
N ASP A 151 32.64 -16.62 -12.85
CA ASP A 151 31.80 -16.55 -14.04
C ASP A 151 31.27 -15.11 -14.22
N PRO A 152 31.53 -14.44 -15.36
CA PRO A 152 30.92 -13.15 -15.70
C PRO A 152 29.40 -13.11 -15.51
N LEU A 153 28.72 -14.24 -15.73
CA LEU A 153 27.28 -14.38 -15.58
C LEU A 153 26.81 -14.14 -14.14
N LEU A 154 27.60 -14.53 -13.13
CA LEU A 154 27.27 -14.26 -11.72
C LEU A 154 27.34 -12.77 -11.38
N ASN A 155 28.25 -12.02 -12.02
CA ASN A 155 28.33 -10.57 -11.85
C ASN A 155 27.13 -9.86 -12.52
N GLU A 156 26.71 -10.34 -13.70
CA GLU A 156 25.50 -9.83 -14.36
C GLU A 156 24.25 -10.12 -13.52
N VAL A 157 24.08 -11.35 -13.02
CA VAL A 157 22.96 -11.73 -12.15
C VAL A 157 22.92 -10.86 -10.88
N ALA A 158 24.07 -10.59 -10.26
CA ALA A 158 24.14 -9.71 -9.09
C ALA A 158 23.79 -8.25 -9.41
N SER A 159 24.19 -7.75 -10.58
CA SER A 159 23.82 -6.41 -11.07
C SER A 159 22.31 -6.31 -11.33
N ASP A 160 21.76 -7.25 -12.10
CA ASP A 160 20.34 -7.32 -12.44
C ASP A 160 19.47 -7.44 -11.17
N LEU A 161 19.92 -8.19 -10.16
CA LEU A 161 19.26 -8.29 -8.86
C LEU A 161 19.27 -6.95 -8.10
N GLY A 162 20.36 -6.19 -8.21
CA GLY A 162 20.44 -4.83 -7.66
C GLY A 162 19.45 -3.88 -8.32
N GLU A 163 19.37 -3.90 -9.66
CA GLU A 163 18.39 -3.11 -10.40
C GLU A 163 16.94 -3.51 -10.07
N LEU A 164 16.69 -4.81 -9.91
CA LEU A 164 15.38 -5.33 -9.52
C LEU A 164 14.97 -4.80 -8.14
N LEU A 165 15.87 -4.86 -7.16
CA LEU A 165 15.64 -4.31 -5.81
C LEU A 165 15.37 -2.82 -5.85
N SER A 166 16.14 -2.06 -6.62
CA SER A 166 15.91 -0.62 -6.82
C SER A 166 14.58 -0.32 -7.50
N ALA A 167 14.06 -1.22 -8.35
CA ALA A 167 12.75 -1.03 -8.95
C ALA A 167 11.59 -1.19 -7.95
N PHE A 168 11.73 -1.99 -6.88
CA PHE A 168 10.68 -2.17 -5.88
C PHE A 168 10.53 -1.01 -4.90
N GLY A 169 11.53 -0.15 -4.76
CA GLY A 169 11.54 0.99 -3.84
C GLY A 169 11.87 2.31 -4.50
N ASN A 170 11.72 3.39 -3.77
CA ASN A 170 12.39 4.66 -4.04
C ASN A 170 12.66 5.37 -2.70
N GLU A 171 13.56 6.35 -2.71
CA GLU A 171 13.94 7.11 -1.51
C GLU A 171 12.96 8.25 -1.17
N LEU A 172 11.85 8.39 -1.91
CA LEU A 172 10.86 9.44 -1.63
C LEU A 172 10.17 9.16 -0.31
N GLU A 173 10.15 10.16 0.57
CA GLU A 173 9.59 10.06 1.91
C GLU A 173 8.11 9.68 1.89
N GLU A 174 7.37 10.19 0.90
CA GLU A 174 5.94 9.90 0.68
C GLU A 174 5.69 8.46 0.24
N ALA A 175 6.65 7.82 -0.42
CA ALA A 175 6.51 6.46 -0.94
C ALA A 175 6.90 5.39 0.09
N LYS A 176 7.52 5.75 1.22
CA LYS A 176 7.98 4.77 2.23
C LYS A 176 6.87 3.84 2.72
N ALA A 177 5.67 4.38 3.00
CA ALA A 177 4.53 3.58 3.43
C ALA A 177 4.04 2.61 2.34
N MET A 178 4.06 3.05 1.08
CA MET A 178 3.77 2.21 -0.08
C MET A 178 4.84 1.12 -0.28
N ASN A 179 6.13 1.47 -0.15
CA ASN A 179 7.24 0.55 -0.36
C ASN A 179 7.24 -0.58 0.68
N ALA A 180 6.84 -0.30 1.93
CA ALA A 180 6.72 -1.31 2.98
C ALA A 180 5.73 -2.44 2.64
N TYR A 181 4.76 -2.20 1.76
CA TYR A 181 3.86 -3.24 1.26
C TYR A 181 4.61 -4.35 0.50
N PHE A 182 5.75 -4.01 -0.12
CA PHE A 182 6.57 -4.95 -0.89
C PHE A 182 7.70 -5.58 -0.08
N SER A 183 7.85 -5.28 1.22
CA SER A 183 8.88 -5.88 2.08
C SER A 183 8.96 -7.41 2.01
N PRO A 184 7.83 -8.17 1.98
CA PRO A 184 7.90 -9.63 1.86
C PRO A 184 8.58 -10.15 0.57
N ILE A 185 8.68 -9.31 -0.47
CA ILE A 185 9.40 -9.61 -1.71
C ILE A 185 10.83 -9.06 -1.64
N ILE A 186 11.01 -7.85 -1.12
CA ILE A 186 12.30 -7.16 -1.07
C ILE A 186 13.28 -7.85 -0.12
N GLU A 187 12.83 -8.27 1.06
CA GLU A 187 13.69 -8.84 2.11
C GLU A 187 14.43 -10.12 1.65
N PRO A 188 13.75 -11.14 1.08
CA PRO A 188 14.45 -12.30 0.54
C PRO A 188 15.44 -11.96 -0.58
N LEU A 189 15.11 -11.00 -1.45
CA LEU A 189 15.99 -10.59 -2.54
C LEU A 189 17.25 -9.89 -2.03
N LEU A 190 17.14 -9.12 -0.95
CA LEU A 190 18.30 -8.52 -0.28
C LEU A 190 19.22 -9.58 0.32
N GLU A 191 18.68 -10.64 0.91
CA GLU A 191 19.49 -11.76 1.44
C GLU A 191 20.28 -12.45 0.33
N VAL A 192 19.63 -12.72 -0.81
CA VAL A 192 20.30 -13.30 -1.99
C VAL A 192 21.41 -12.38 -2.50
N GLN A 193 21.16 -11.07 -2.57
CA GLN A 193 22.15 -10.08 -2.99
C GLN A 193 23.37 -10.06 -2.04
N GLN A 194 23.13 -10.11 -0.72
CA GLN A 194 24.20 -10.15 0.28
C GLN A 194 25.03 -11.43 0.18
N LEU A 195 24.39 -12.59 -0.07
CA LEU A 195 25.08 -13.86 -0.29
C LEU A 195 25.97 -13.81 -1.54
N ALA A 196 25.46 -13.30 -2.66
CA ALA A 196 26.23 -13.10 -3.88
C ALA A 196 27.44 -12.17 -3.65
N ALA A 197 27.23 -11.07 -2.92
CA ALA A 197 28.31 -10.13 -2.57
C ALA A 197 29.36 -10.71 -1.60
N ARG A 198 28.99 -11.67 -0.74
CA ARG A 198 29.94 -12.40 0.12
C ARG A 198 30.77 -13.40 -0.68
N HIS A 199 30.17 -14.13 -1.62
CA HIS A 199 30.89 -15.03 -2.52
C HIS A 199 31.96 -14.30 -3.35
N LYS A 200 31.62 -13.12 -3.89
CA LYS A 200 32.56 -12.26 -4.61
C LYS A 200 33.77 -11.83 -3.78
N ARG A 201 33.60 -11.66 -2.46
CA ARG A 201 34.68 -11.29 -1.52
C ARG A 201 35.49 -12.50 -1.03
N GLY A 202 34.86 -13.67 -0.88
CA GLY A 202 35.50 -14.90 -0.43
C GLY A 202 36.31 -15.63 -1.51
N GLY A 203 35.93 -15.53 -2.78
CA GLY A 203 36.64 -16.13 -3.92
C GLY A 203 37.99 -15.48 -4.25
N GLY A 204 38.34 -14.36 -3.61
CA GLY A 204 39.60 -13.64 -3.80
C GLY A 204 40.76 -14.10 -2.90
N VAL A 205 40.54 -15.00 -1.93
CA VAL A 205 41.58 -15.46 -1.00
C VAL A 205 41.70 -16.98 -1.07
N ARG A 206 42.37 -17.45 -2.13
CA ARG A 206 43.17 -18.69 -2.15
C ARG A 206 44.01 -18.71 -3.43
N LYS A 207 45.15 -18.04 -3.35
CA LYS A 207 46.37 -18.49 -4.02
C LYS A 207 47.51 -18.34 -3.02
N ASP A 208 48.05 -19.52 -2.70
CA ASP A 208 49.33 -19.87 -2.08
C ASP A 208 49.60 -19.43 -0.64
#